data_AF-A0A6H1ZGI1-F1
#
_entry.id   AF-A0A6H1ZGI1-F1
#
_cell.length_a   1.000
_cell.length_b   1.000
_cell.length_c   1.000
_cell.angle_alpha   90.00
_cell.angle_beta   90.00
_cell.angle_gamma   90.00
#
_symmetry.space_group_name_H-M   'P 1'
#
loop_
_entity.id
_entity.type
_entity.pdbx_description
1 polymer ?
#
loop_
_entity_poly.entity_id
_entity_poly.type
_entity_poly.pdbx_seq_one_letter_code
_entity_poly.pdbx_strand_id
1 'polypeptide(L)' 'MLNQPQKPLTLQQAAGIAGVSPDTIARWCKRYGIGKQLHPKAPWRVDPVGLAIVASGDGEALAEYQRGN' A
#
# COMPACT_ATOMS: atom_id res chain seq x y z
N MET A 1 -13.88 18.15 1.87
CA MET A 1 -13.79 16.73 2.25
C MET A 1 -12.40 16.47 2.79
N LEU A 2 -12.29 15.84 3.96
CA LEU A 2 -11.06 15.79 4.77
C LEU A 2 -9.97 14.95 4.08
N ASN A 3 -8.96 15.60 3.49
CA ASN A 3 -7.69 14.97 3.15
C ASN A 3 -6.89 14.75 4.44
N GLN A 4 -7.31 13.79 5.28
CA GLN A 4 -6.48 13.37 6.40
C GLN A 4 -5.22 12.73 5.83
N PRO A 5 -4.01 13.09 6.30
CA PRO A 5 -2.80 12.35 5.96
C PRO A 5 -3.00 10.95 6.52
N GLN A 6 -3.44 10.03 5.66
CA GLN A 6 -3.82 8.69 6.06
C GLN A 6 -2.57 8.03 6.65
N LYS A 7 -2.67 7.66 7.93
CA LYS A 7 -1.54 7.10 8.66
C LYS A 7 -1.11 5.81 7.95
N PRO A 8 0.21 5.60 7.74
CA PRO A 8 0.69 4.39 7.07
C PRO A 8 0.19 3.15 7.82
N LEU A 9 -0.38 2.22 7.07
CA LEU A 9 -1.02 1.03 7.59
C LEU A 9 0.01 -0.07 7.87
N THR A 10 -0.29 -0.92 8.84
CA THR A 10 0.41 -2.19 8.97
C THR A 10 -0.06 -3.18 7.90
N LEU A 11 0.75 -4.21 7.61
CA LEU A 11 0.35 -5.29 6.69
C LEU A 11 -0.98 -5.92 7.07
N GLN A 12 -1.23 -6.09 8.37
CA GLN A 12 -2.44 -6.74 8.87
C GLN A 12 -3.68 -5.86 8.68
N GLN A 13 -3.57 -4.55 8.88
CA GLN A 13 -4.66 -3.62 8.60
C GLN A 13 -4.94 -3.53 7.09
N ALA A 14 -3.88 -3.40 6.28
CA ALA A 14 -4.00 -3.36 4.83
C ALA A 14 -4.63 -4.64 4.27
N ALA A 15 -4.24 -5.79 4.80
CA ALA A 15 -4.83 -7.09 4.49
C ALA A 15 -6.33 -7.13 4.82
N GLY A 16 -6.72 -6.65 5.99
CA GLY A 16 -8.12 -6.57 6.40
C GLY A 16 -8.96 -5.66 5.50
N ILE A 17 -8.39 -4.55 5.02
CA ILE A 17 -9.08 -3.62 4.13
C ILE A 17 -9.23 -4.21 2.72
N ALA A 18 -8.17 -4.84 2.19
CA ALA A 18 -8.17 -5.38 0.84
C ALA A 18 -8.75 -6.80 0.73
N GLY A 19 -9.09 -7.45 1.86
CA GLY A 19 -9.62 -8.82 1.86
C GLY A 19 -8.60 -9.88 1.41
N VAL A 20 -7.31 -9.61 1.57
CA VAL A 20 -6.21 -10.51 1.17
C VAL A 20 -5.31 -10.87 2.36
N SER A 21 -4.37 -11.79 2.17
CA SER A 21 -3.41 -12.12 3.23
C SER A 21 -2.35 -11.00 3.40
N PRO A 22 -1.77 -10.84 4.62
CA PRO A 22 -0.66 -9.91 4.86
C PRO A 22 0.56 -10.17 3.96
N ASP A 23 0.79 -11.43 3.58
CA ASP A 23 1.84 -11.85 2.66
C ASP A 23 1.63 -11.27 1.25
N THR A 24 0.38 -11.27 0.78
CA THR A 24 -0.01 -10.63 -0.49
C THR A 24 0.28 -9.14 -0.45
N ILE A 25 -0.06 -8.46 0.65
CA ILE A 25 0.25 -7.04 0.82
C ILE A 25 1.77 -6.80 0.80
N ALA A 26 2.56 -7.63 1.50
CA ALA A 26 4.03 -7.49 1.48
C ALA A 26 4.61 -7.65 0.07
N ARG A 27 4.05 -8.57 -0.73
CA ARG A 27 4.42 -8.73 -2.15
C ARG A 27 4.02 -7.51 -2.98
N TRP A 28 2.85 -6.94 -2.73
CA TRP A 28 2.39 -5.72 -3.40
C TRP A 28 3.28 -4.52 -3.05
N CYS A 29 3.70 -4.36 -1.80
CA CYS A 29 4.64 -3.31 -1.42
C CYS A 29 5.96 -3.42 -2.20
N LYS A 30 6.50 -4.64 -2.36
CA LYS A 30 7.72 -4.87 -3.15
C LYS A 30 7.52 -4.69 -4.65
N ARG A 31 6.39 -5.14 -5.19
CA ARG A 31 6.12 -5.14 -6.63
C ARG A 31 5.68 -3.78 -7.16
N TYR A 32 4.81 -3.11 -6.42
CA TYR A 32 4.10 -1.90 -6.86
C TYR A 32 4.59 -0.64 -6.15
N GLY A 33 5.49 -0.75 -5.17
CA GLY A 33 6.02 0.41 -4.45
C GLY A 33 5.02 1.07 -3.48
N ILE A 34 3.88 0.44 -3.20
CA ILE A 34 2.81 0.98 -2.34
C ILE A 34 3.10 0.89 -0.84
N GLY A 35 4.35 0.64 -0.46
CA GLY A 35 4.75 0.57 0.93
C GLY A 35 6.23 0.79 1.10
N LYS A 36 6.62 1.28 2.27
CA LYS A 36 8.01 1.53 2.66
C LYS A 36 8.40 0.60 3.80
N GLN A 37 9.61 0.05 3.69
CA GLN A 37 10.28 -0.70 4.74
C GLN A 37 11.53 0.07 5.13
N LEU A 38 11.61 0.56 6.37
CA LEU A 38 12.71 1.42 6.81
C LEU A 38 14.07 0.69 6.86
N HIS A 39 14.06 -0.61 7.18
CA HIS A 39 15.23 -1.49 7.19
C HIS A 39 14.77 -2.95 6.95
N PRO A 40 15.65 -3.90 6.58
CA PRO A 40 15.26 -5.25 6.15
C PRO A 40 14.42 -6.06 7.15
N LYS A 41 14.52 -5.73 8.45
CA LYS A 41 13.74 -6.34 9.55
C LYS A 41 12.59 -5.46 10.06
N ALA A 42 12.40 -4.27 9.49
CA ALA A 42 11.33 -3.38 9.91
C ALA A 42 9.99 -3.92 9.42
N PRO A 43 8.90 -3.71 10.18
CA PRO A 43 7.57 -3.97 9.66
C PRO A 43 7.28 -3.03 8.48
N TRP A 44 6.64 -3.55 7.44
CA TRP A 44 6.19 -2.74 6.32
C TRP A 44 5.18 -1.68 6.77
N ARG A 45 5.26 -0.52 6.13
CA ARG A 45 4.32 0.58 6.26
C ARG A 45 3.69 0.80 4.90
N VAL A 46 2.41 0.45 4.81
CA VAL A 46 1.66 0.47 3.55
C VAL A 46 0.99 1.81 3.40
N ASP A 47 1.12 2.40 2.22
CA ASP A 47 0.38 3.59 1.88
C ASP A 47 -1.07 3.22 1.53
N PRO A 48 -2.07 3.78 2.23
CA PRO A 48 -3.47 3.43 2.03
C PRO A 48 -4.02 3.88 0.66
N VAL A 49 -3.47 4.93 0.05
CA VAL A 49 -3.87 5.36 -1.30
C VAL A 49 -3.37 4.34 -2.31
N GLY A 50 -2.07 3.99 -2.24
CA GLY A 50 -1.50 2.94 -3.08
C GLY A 50 -2.20 1.59 -2.91
N LEU A 51 -2.60 1.24 -1.68
CA LEU A 51 -3.39 0.04 -1.40
C LEU A 51 -4.74 0.06 -2.11
N ALA A 52 -5.49 1.17 -2.02
CA ALA A 52 -6.81 1.27 -2.64
C ALA A 52 -6.74 1.14 -4.17
N ILE A 53 -5.70 1.71 -4.79
CA ILE A 53 -5.45 1.62 -6.22
C ILE A 53 -5.17 0.17 -6.63
N VAL A 54 -4.23 -0.50 -5.95
CA VAL A 54 -3.88 -1.90 -6.26
C VAL A 54 -5.05 -2.85 -5.97
N ALA A 55 -5.81 -2.62 -4.90
CA ALA A 55 -6.99 -3.41 -4.58
C ALA A 55 -8.11 -3.25 -5.63
N SER A 56 -8.23 -2.07 -6.23
CA SER A 56 -9.18 -1.81 -7.32
C SER A 56 -8.72 -2.41 -8.66
N GLY A 57 -7.45 -2.80 -8.78
CA GLY A 57 -6.87 -3.32 -10.02
C GLY A 57 -6.61 -2.25 -11.07
N ASP A 58 -6.57 -0.97 -10.66
CA ASP A 58 -6.51 0.17 -11.58
C ASP A 58 -5.06 0.53 -11.93
N GLY A 59 -4.55 -0.07 -13.01
CA GLY A 59 -3.15 0.02 -13.41
C GLY A 59 -2.70 1.43 -13.81
N GLU A 60 -3.60 2.21 -14.41
CA GLU A 60 -3.33 3.61 -14.79
C GLU A 60 -3.13 4.49 -13.56
N ALA A 61 -4.05 4.37 -12.58
CA ALA A 61 -3.93 5.09 -11.32
C ALA A 61 -2.66 4.68 -10.54
N LEU A 62 -2.22 3.42 -10.66
CA LEU A 62 -0.96 2.97 -10.05
C LEU A 62 0.25 3.64 -10.70
N ALA A 63 0.25 3.80 -12.02
CA ALA A 63 1.32 4.49 -12.74
C ALA A 63 1.38 5.97 -12.35
N GLU A 64 0.23 6.64 -12.21
CA GLU A 64 0.17 8.02 -11.72
C GLU A 64 0.67 8.15 -10.27
N TYR A 65 0.24 7.25 -9.39
CA TYR A 65 0.71 7.19 -8.02
C TYR A 65 2.24 7.06 -7.94
N GLN A 66 2.83 6.18 -8.78
CA GLN A 66 4.27 5.96 -8.84
C GLN A 66 5.05 7.15 -9.41
N ARG A 67 4.44 8.00 -10.24
CA ARG A 67 5.09 9.22 -10.74
C ARG A 67 5.15 10.34 -9.70
N GLY A 68 4.24 10.33 -8.73
CA GLY A 68 4.09 11.38 -7.71
C GLY A 68 4.75 11.10 -6.35
N ASN A 69 5.24 9.87 -6.09
CA ASN A 69 5.82 9.44 -4.81
C ASN A 69 7.27 8.97 -4.96
#